data_AF-A0A8K0VH73-F1
#
_entry.id   AF-A0A8K0VH73-F1
#
_cell.length_a   1.000
_cell.length_b   1.000
_cell.length_c   1.000
_cell.angle_alpha   90.00
_cell.angle_beta   90.00
_cell.angle_gamma   90.00
#
_symmetry.space_group_name_H-M   'P 1'
#
loop_
_entity.id
_entity.type
_entity.pdbx_description
1 polymer ?
#
loop_
_entity_poly.entity_id
_entity_poly.type
_entity_poly.pdbx_seq_one_letter_code
_entity_poly.pdbx_strand_id
1 'polypeptide(L)'
;MLTGGAGDDQLYGDAGADVFVFDQSPAAGGTDRIVDFVLGVDRIDLSAMDADALPAGDQSFTFIGAALFSGVAGELRYDAVTGRLLGDVTGNANADLTVNLDGVAALGFGDLIL
;
A
#
# COMPACT_ATOMS: atom_id res chain seq x y z
N MET A 1 -2.62 9.41 12.28
CA MET A 1 -3.03 9.51 10.86
C MET A 1 -2.00 10.37 10.16
N LEU A 2 -1.21 9.73 9.31
CA LEU A 2 -0.19 10.38 8.49
C LEU A 2 -0.56 10.16 7.03
N THR A 3 -0.65 11.23 6.26
CA THR A 3 -0.97 11.18 4.82
C THR A 3 0.28 11.54 4.04
N GLY A 4 0.69 10.70 3.08
CA GLY A 4 1.74 11.02 2.12
C GLY A 4 1.37 12.26 1.31
N GLY A 5 0.22 12.21 0.64
CA GLY A 5 -0.18 13.26 -0.28
C GLY A 5 0.38 12.97 -1.67
N ALA A 6 0.82 14.01 -2.39
CA ALA A 6 1.37 13.85 -3.74
C ALA A 6 2.88 14.07 -3.73
N GLY A 7 3.61 13.22 -4.45
CA GLY A 7 5.07 13.27 -4.53
C GLY A 7 5.73 12.09 -3.80
N ASP A 8 7.05 12.19 -3.58
CA ASP A 8 7.80 11.17 -2.85
C ASP A 8 7.92 11.59 -1.37
N ASP A 9 7.09 11.03 -0.50
CA ASP A 9 7.05 11.41 0.91
C ASP A 9 7.81 10.44 1.83
N GLN A 10 8.38 10.98 2.91
CA GLN A 10 8.95 10.19 4.01
C GLN A 10 8.06 10.31 5.24
N LEU A 11 7.51 9.18 5.68
CA LEU A 11 6.53 9.11 6.75
C LEU A 11 7.15 8.45 7.98
N TYR A 12 6.92 9.07 9.14
CA TYR A 12 7.43 8.67 10.45
C TYR A 12 6.27 8.56 11.44
N GLY A 13 5.97 7.36 11.93
CA GLY A 13 4.96 7.15 12.98
C GLY A 13 5.46 7.51 14.37
N ASP A 14 6.78 7.48 14.59
CA ASP A 14 7.42 7.55 15.90
C ASP A 14 6.90 6.43 16.83
N ALA A 15 6.60 6.75 18.10
CA ALA A 15 6.12 5.78 19.08
C ALA A 15 4.60 5.85 19.16
N GLY A 16 3.93 4.72 18.96
CA GLY A 16 2.49 4.68 19.01
C GLY A 16 1.94 3.49 18.26
N ALA A 17 0.62 3.50 18.05
CA ALA A 17 -0.04 2.69 17.04
C ALA A 17 -0.52 3.67 15.97
N ASP A 18 0.23 3.71 14.88
CA ASP A 18 0.09 4.73 13.86
C ASP A 18 -0.63 4.20 12.63
N VAL A 19 -1.32 5.11 11.93
CA VAL A 19 -2.06 4.81 10.70
C VAL A 19 -1.53 5.69 9.59
N PHE A 20 -0.94 5.05 8.58
CA PHE A 20 -0.43 5.66 7.36
C PHE A 20 -1.50 5.54 6.28
N VAL A 21 -2.12 6.67 5.92
CA VAL A 21 -3.26 6.73 5.01
C VAL A 21 -2.77 7.14 3.62
N PHE A 22 -3.17 6.34 2.62
CA PHE A 22 -2.98 6.66 1.20
C PHE A 22 -4.35 6.70 0.55
N ASP A 23 -4.81 7.90 0.20
CA ASP A 23 -6.13 8.18 -0.35
C ASP A 23 -6.06 8.78 -1.77
N GLN A 24 -4.86 8.89 -2.33
CA GLN A 24 -4.62 9.40 -3.68
C GLN A 24 -4.39 8.25 -4.65
N SER A 25 -4.93 8.37 -5.86
CA SER A 25 -4.66 7.41 -6.91
C SER A 25 -3.15 7.30 -7.16
N PRO A 26 -2.60 6.10 -7.39
CA PRO A 26 -1.18 5.94 -7.72
C PRO A 26 -0.76 6.69 -9.00
N ALA A 27 -1.73 6.98 -9.88
CA ALA A 27 -1.53 7.81 -11.06
C ALA A 27 -1.16 9.28 -10.75
N ALA A 28 -1.38 9.74 -9.52
CA ALA A 28 -0.94 11.05 -9.04
C ALA A 28 0.60 11.16 -8.95
N GLY A 29 1.30 10.01 -9.01
CA GLY A 29 2.75 9.93 -8.93
C GLY A 29 3.25 10.00 -7.49
N GLY A 30 4.42 9.40 -7.26
CA GLY A 30 5.02 9.31 -5.93
C GLY A 30 5.40 7.89 -5.55
N THR A 31 6.47 7.75 -4.78
CA THR A 31 6.90 6.49 -4.18
C THR A 31 7.24 6.76 -2.72
N ASP A 32 6.19 6.76 -1.91
CA ASP A 32 6.28 7.05 -0.49
C ASP A 32 7.10 5.99 0.25
N ARG A 33 7.67 6.43 1.37
CA ARG A 33 8.48 5.61 2.24
C ARG A 33 8.05 5.78 3.69
N ILE A 34 7.66 4.69 4.31
CA ILE A 34 7.47 4.61 5.75
C ILE A 34 8.78 4.13 6.37
N VAL A 35 9.34 4.94 7.27
CA VAL A 35 10.73 4.77 7.75
C VAL A 35 10.81 3.92 9.03
N ASP A 36 9.74 3.87 9.82
CA ASP A 36 9.74 3.31 11.18
C ASP A 36 8.53 2.40 11.48
N PHE A 37 7.93 1.79 10.44
CA PHE A 37 6.74 0.94 10.59
C PHE A 37 6.94 -0.22 11.59
N VAL A 38 6.05 -0.32 12.55
CA VAL A 38 6.05 -1.36 13.60
C VAL A 38 4.98 -2.42 13.31
N LEU A 39 5.45 -3.62 12.98
CA LEU A 39 4.58 -4.77 12.69
C LEU A 39 3.61 -5.11 13.82
N GLY A 40 2.36 -5.37 13.46
CA GLY A 40 1.29 -5.72 14.39
C GLY A 40 0.81 -4.57 15.28
N VAL A 41 1.43 -3.39 15.18
CA VAL A 41 1.11 -2.18 15.95
C VAL A 41 0.56 -1.11 15.02
N ASP A 42 1.31 -0.79 13.97
CA ASP A 42 0.91 0.18 12.97
C ASP A 42 -0.01 -0.44 11.91
N ARG A 43 -0.64 0.43 11.13
CA ARG A 43 -1.55 0.08 10.03
C ARG A 43 -1.26 0.93 8.81
N ILE A 44 -1.38 0.33 7.64
CA ILE A 44 -1.49 1.04 6.36
C ILE A 44 -2.95 1.03 5.94
N ASP A 45 -3.48 2.20 5.64
CA ASP A 45 -4.86 2.40 5.22
C ASP A 45 -4.94 2.78 3.75
N LEU A 46 -5.52 1.88 2.96
CA LEU A 46 -5.80 2.02 1.54
C LEU A 46 -7.32 2.00 1.28
N SER A 47 -8.16 2.05 2.33
CA SER A 47 -9.61 1.86 2.21
C SER A 47 -10.34 2.98 1.47
N ALA A 48 -9.68 4.13 1.29
CA ALA A 48 -10.19 5.25 0.51
C ALA A 48 -9.60 5.30 -0.91
N MET A 49 -8.77 4.32 -1.27
CA MET A 49 -8.13 4.24 -2.58
C MET A 49 -8.86 3.23 -3.46
N ASP A 50 -9.35 3.72 -4.59
CA ASP A 50 -10.01 2.88 -5.58
C ASP A 50 -9.01 1.92 -6.24
N ALA A 51 -9.19 0.62 -5.98
CA ALA A 51 -8.29 -0.44 -6.38
C ALA A 51 -8.48 -0.90 -7.83
N ASP A 52 -9.55 -0.48 -8.51
CA ASP A 52 -9.79 -0.78 -9.93
C ASP A 52 -10.39 0.44 -10.62
N ALA A 53 -9.64 1.04 -11.54
CA ALA A 53 -10.06 2.26 -12.21
C ALA A 53 -11.10 2.05 -13.33
N LEU A 54 -11.48 0.81 -13.67
CA LEU A 54 -12.40 0.50 -14.76
C LEU A 54 -13.88 0.52 -14.36
N PRO A 55 -14.33 -0.16 -13.29
CA PRO A 55 -15.67 0.00 -12.77
C PRO A 55 -15.86 1.40 -12.19
N ALA A 56 -17.11 1.82 -12.08
CA ALA A 56 -17.42 3.02 -11.30
C ALA A 56 -17.60 2.63 -9.84
N GLY A 57 -17.01 3.41 -8.93
CA GLY A 57 -17.19 3.26 -7.49
C GLY A 57 -15.86 3.38 -6.77
N ASP A 58 -15.80 2.76 -5.59
CA ASP A 58 -14.57 2.60 -4.82
C ASP A 58 -14.41 1.10 -4.58
N GLN A 59 -13.39 0.49 -5.19
CA GLN A 59 -13.11 -0.93 -5.09
C GLN A 59 -12.04 -1.16 -4.03
N SER A 60 -12.27 -2.10 -3.10
CA SER A 60 -11.26 -2.51 -2.14
C SER A 60 -10.17 -3.37 -2.79
N PHE A 61 -8.93 -3.18 -2.35
CA PHE A 61 -7.84 -4.08 -2.67
C PHE A 61 -8.05 -5.49 -2.10
N THR A 62 -7.55 -6.50 -2.80
CA THR A 62 -7.42 -7.87 -2.33
C THR A 62 -5.97 -8.19 -2.02
N PHE A 63 -5.65 -8.37 -0.74
CA PHE A 63 -4.30 -8.74 -0.33
C PHE A 63 -3.98 -10.21 -0.65
N ILE A 64 -3.06 -10.43 -1.58
CA ILE A 64 -2.62 -11.77 -2.03
C ILE A 64 -1.32 -12.23 -1.37
N GLY A 65 -0.84 -11.51 -0.34
CA GLY A 65 0.38 -11.85 0.38
C GLY A 65 1.63 -11.67 -0.50
N ALA A 66 2.45 -12.71 -0.59
CA ALA A 66 3.69 -12.69 -1.38
C ALA A 66 3.52 -13.17 -2.83
N ALA A 67 2.31 -13.61 -3.22
CA ALA A 67 2.04 -14.11 -4.57
C ALA A 67 2.32 -13.04 -5.64
N LEU A 68 2.73 -13.48 -6.83
CA LEU A 68 2.85 -12.57 -7.98
C LEU A 68 1.46 -12.12 -8.44
N PHE A 69 1.38 -10.92 -9.03
CA PHE A 69 0.16 -10.45 -9.67
C PHE A 69 -0.27 -11.44 -10.77
N SER A 70 -1.57 -11.70 -10.83
CA SER A 70 -2.21 -12.55 -11.82
C SER A 70 -2.76 -11.76 -13.01
N GLY A 71 -2.67 -10.42 -12.97
CA GLY A 71 -3.27 -9.51 -13.95
C GLY A 71 -4.74 -9.23 -13.66
N VAL A 72 -5.11 -9.23 -12.38
CA VAL A 72 -6.43 -8.85 -11.89
C VAL A 72 -6.26 -7.51 -11.18
N ALA A 73 -7.05 -6.51 -11.59
CA ALA A 73 -7.06 -5.21 -10.93
C ALA A 73 -7.48 -5.36 -9.47
N GLY A 74 -6.90 -4.53 -8.62
CA GLY A 74 -7.09 -4.52 -7.18
C GLY A 74 -6.28 -5.56 -6.42
N GLU A 75 -5.36 -6.29 -7.06
CA GLU A 75 -4.43 -7.14 -6.32
C GLU A 75 -3.40 -6.30 -5.55
N LEU A 76 -3.21 -6.62 -4.27
CA LEU A 76 -2.23 -5.99 -3.40
C LEU A 76 -1.29 -7.06 -2.83
N ARG A 77 0.02 -6.80 -2.87
CA ARG A 77 1.03 -7.76 -2.44
C ARG A 77 2.18 -7.11 -1.69
N TYR A 78 2.86 -7.90 -0.87
CA TYR A 78 4.07 -7.49 -0.19
C TYR A 78 5.28 -8.27 -0.69
N ASP A 79 6.32 -7.56 -1.13
CA ASP A 79 7.63 -8.12 -1.44
C ASP A 79 8.61 -7.85 -0.29
N ALA A 80 8.84 -8.87 0.53
CA ALA A 80 9.75 -8.80 1.68
C ALA A 80 11.23 -8.71 1.28
N VAL A 81 11.60 -9.02 0.03
CA VAL A 81 12.99 -8.89 -0.44
C VAL A 81 13.33 -7.42 -0.67
N THR A 82 12.39 -6.67 -1.23
CA THR A 82 12.56 -5.24 -1.52
C THR A 82 11.97 -4.33 -0.45
N GLY A 83 11.16 -4.85 0.47
CA GLY A 83 10.46 -4.07 1.49
C GLY A 83 9.34 -3.23 0.89
N ARG A 84 8.57 -3.77 -0.06
CA ARG A 84 7.59 -2.99 -0.83
C ARG A 84 6.19 -3.56 -0.75
N LEU A 85 5.23 -2.69 -0.43
CA LEU A 85 3.81 -2.93 -0.65
C LEU A 85 3.46 -2.42 -2.06
N LEU A 86 2.89 -3.30 -2.87
CA LEU A 86 2.65 -3.09 -4.30
C LEU A 86 1.18 -3.36 -4.62
N GLY A 87 0.55 -2.50 -5.42
CA GLY A 87 -0.83 -2.70 -5.90
C GLY A 87 -0.91 -2.65 -7.42
N ASP A 88 -1.64 -3.57 -8.05
CA ASP A 88 -2.01 -3.55 -9.48
C ASP A 88 -3.43 -2.97 -9.59
N VAL A 89 -3.55 -1.72 -10.02
CA VAL A 89 -4.84 -1.01 -10.12
C VAL A 89 -5.45 -1.12 -11.52
N THR A 90 -4.61 -1.39 -12.52
CA THR A 90 -5.02 -1.45 -13.92
C THR A 90 -5.23 -2.86 -14.45
N GLY A 91 -4.90 -3.88 -13.65
CA GLY A 91 -5.02 -5.30 -14.00
C GLY A 91 -4.00 -5.75 -15.05
N ASN A 92 -2.83 -5.10 -15.09
CA ASN A 92 -1.81 -5.35 -16.10
C ASN A 92 -0.65 -6.22 -15.61
N ALA A 93 -0.75 -6.74 -14.38
CA ALA A 93 0.28 -7.51 -13.65
C ALA A 93 1.56 -6.74 -13.32
N ASN A 94 1.56 -5.41 -13.44
CA ASN A 94 2.61 -4.53 -12.95
C ASN A 94 2.09 -3.70 -11.78
N ALA A 95 3.01 -3.27 -10.92
CA ALA A 95 2.64 -2.40 -9.81
C ALA A 95 2.33 -1.00 -10.33
N ASP A 96 1.14 -0.51 -10.03
CA ASP A 96 0.72 0.88 -10.21
C ASP A 96 0.93 1.68 -8.91
N LEU A 97 0.70 1.04 -7.75
CA LEU A 97 1.02 1.56 -6.42
C LEU A 97 2.34 0.98 -5.92
N THR A 98 3.20 1.81 -5.33
CA THR A 98 4.39 1.35 -4.58
C THR A 98 4.57 2.17 -3.30
N VAL A 99 4.58 1.49 -2.16
CA VAL A 99 4.97 2.06 -0.85
C VAL A 99 6.18 1.28 -0.35
N ASN A 100 7.27 1.99 -0.02
CA ASN A 100 8.44 1.37 0.60
C ASN A 100 8.26 1.33 2.12
N LEU A 101 8.59 0.19 2.72
CA LEU A 101 8.62 -0.02 4.16
C LEU A 101 10.04 -0.40 4.57
N ASP A 102 10.72 0.51 5.25
CA ASP A 102 12.10 0.28 5.67
C ASP A 102 12.13 -0.76 6.82
N GLY A 103 12.94 -1.81 6.67
CA GLY A 103 13.20 -2.79 7.74
C GLY A 103 12.06 -3.76 8.06
N VAL A 104 10.97 -3.78 7.29
CA VAL A 104 9.81 -4.65 7.52
C VAL A 104 10.02 -6.02 6.89
N ALA A 105 10.17 -7.07 7.69
CA ALA A 105 10.52 -8.41 7.19
C ALA A 105 9.32 -9.23 6.66
N ALA A 106 8.10 -8.87 7.03
CA ALA A 106 6.86 -9.49 6.59
C ALA A 106 5.73 -8.49 6.78
N LEU A 107 4.63 -8.60 6.03
CA LEU A 107 3.43 -7.80 6.22
C LEU A 107 2.22 -8.72 6.13
N GLY A 108 1.30 -8.63 7.08
CA GLY A 108 0.09 -9.46 7.13
C GLY A 108 -1.17 -8.66 6.80
N PHE A 109 -2.26 -9.38 6.53
CA PHE A 109 -3.59 -8.75 6.39
C PHE A 109 -3.98 -7.93 7.63
N GLY A 110 -3.52 -8.34 8.81
CA GLY A 110 -3.75 -7.60 10.04
C GLY A 110 -3.17 -6.19 10.02
N ASP A 111 -2.10 -5.93 9.27
CA ASP A 111 -1.41 -4.64 9.20
C ASP A 111 -2.05 -3.68 8.18
N LEU A 112 -3.15 -4.08 7.55
CA LEU A 112 -3.80 -3.37 6.44
C LEU A 112 -5.25 -3.00 6.79
N ILE A 113 -5.70 -1.87 6.27
CA ILE A 113 -7.10 -1.43 6.25
C ILE A 113 -7.45 -1.24 4.76
N LEU A 114 -8.37 -2.06 4.24
CA LEU A 114 -8.76 -2.16 2.82
C LEU A 114 -10.28 -2.07 2.66
#